data_AF-A0A1M4TID7-F1
#
_entry.id   AF-A0A1M4TID7-F1
#
_cell.length_a   1.000
_cell.length_b   1.000
_cell.length_c   1.000
_cell.angle_alpha   90.00
_cell.angle_beta   90.00
_cell.angle_gamma   90.00
#
_symmetry.space_group_name_H-M   'P 1'
#
loop_
_entity.id
_entity.type
_entity.pdbx_description
1 polymer ?
#
loop_
_entity_poly.entity_id
_entity_poly.type
_entity_poly.pdbx_seq_one_letter_code
_entity_poly.pdbx_strand_id
1 'polypeptide(L)' 'MNISYYDFKNMPNQDQFSLVMNEGRIMNERTINTLKYVLYEISHFTVEMIYNVQNNKIEGINVFQNKGAYAI' A
#
# COMPACT_ATOMS: atom_id res chain seq x y z
N MET A 1 -14.58 -0.86 -0.61
CA MET A 1 -14.55 -0.12 -1.88
C MET A 1 -14.13 -1.02 -3.04
N ASN A 2 -14.68 -0.85 -4.25
CA ASN A 2 -14.25 -1.58 -5.45
C ASN A 2 -13.47 -0.61 -6.37
N ILE A 3 -12.15 -0.73 -6.39
CA ILE A 3 -11.26 0.11 -7.21
C ILE A 3 -10.30 -0.80 -7.96
N SER A 4 -10.08 -0.54 -9.25
CA SER A 4 -9.13 -1.34 -10.02
C SER A 4 -7.69 -0.91 -9.72
N TYR A 5 -6.73 -1.81 -9.96
CA TYR A 5 -5.30 -1.51 -9.87
C TYR A 5 -4.89 -0.30 -10.72
N TYR A 6 -5.48 -0.17 -11.91
CA TYR A 6 -5.14 0.92 -12.84
C TYR A 6 -5.75 2.25 -12.39
N ASP A 7 -7.00 2.24 -11.94
CA ASP A 7 -7.63 3.45 -11.39
C ASP A 7 -6.84 3.96 -10.19
N PHE A 8 -6.46 3.05 -9.28
CA PHE A 8 -5.62 3.40 -8.12
C PHE A 8 -4.28 4.02 -8.55
N LYS A 9 -3.58 3.41 -9.51
CA LYS A 9 -2.30 3.94 -10.02
C LYS A 9 -2.41 5.29 -10.70
N ASN A 10 -3.58 5.62 -11.25
CA ASN A 10 -3.83 6.90 -11.91
C ASN A 10 -4.23 8.01 -10.93
N MET A 11 -4.44 7.70 -9.65
CA MET A 11 -4.74 8.69 -8.62
C MET A 11 -3.49 9.51 -8.26
N PRO A 12 -3.65 10.78 -7.84
CA PRO A 12 -2.58 11.53 -7.19
C PRO A 12 -2.03 10.80 -5.96
N ASN A 13 -0.73 10.95 -5.68
CA ASN A 13 -0.08 10.25 -4.56
C ASN A 13 -0.77 10.51 -3.20
N GLN A 14 -1.22 11.75 -2.96
CA GLN A 14 -1.94 12.08 -1.71
C GLN A 14 -3.25 11.29 -1.57
N ASP A 15 -3.98 11.14 -2.67
CA ASP A 15 -5.23 10.38 -2.68
C ASP A 15 -4.97 8.89 -2.54
N GLN A 16 -3.89 8.37 -3.15
CA GLN A 16 -3.45 6.98 -2.94
C GLN A 16 -3.14 6.72 -1.46
N PHE A 17 -2.39 7.61 -0.80
CA PHE A 17 -2.05 7.46 0.61
C PHE A 17 -3.30 7.50 1.50
N SER A 18 -4.17 8.49 1.28
CA SER A 18 -5.41 8.63 2.04
C SER A 18 -6.30 7.39 1.88
N LEU A 19 -6.45 6.88 0.64
CA LEU A 19 -7.25 5.70 0.37
C LEU A 19 -6.67 4.46 1.07
N VAL A 20 -5.36 4.24 1.02
CA VAL A 20 -4.72 3.09 1.68
C VAL A 20 -4.86 3.16 3.19
N MET A 21 -4.69 4.33 3.80
CA MET A 21 -4.81 4.49 5.26
C MET A 21 -6.23 4.31 5.76
N ASN A 22 -7.24 4.75 5.00
CA ASN A 22 -8.63 4.71 5.43
C ASN A 22 -9.31 3.38 5.10
N GLU A 23 -9.00 2.79 3.94
CA GLU A 23 -9.74 1.63 3.41
C GLU A 23 -8.90 0.34 3.37
N GLY A 24 -7.57 0.43 3.54
CA GLY A 24 -6.67 -0.71 3.43
C GLY A 24 -6.71 -1.61 4.66
N ARG A 25 -6.76 -2.93 4.42
CA ARG A 25 -6.60 -3.92 5.48
C ARG A 25 -5.12 -4.25 5.66
N ILE A 26 -4.56 -4.03 6.85
CA ILE A 26 -3.17 -4.40 7.14
C ILE A 26 -3.03 -5.92 7.05
N MET A 27 -2.10 -6.37 6.21
CA MET A 27 -1.73 -7.77 6.01
C MET A 27 -0.48 -8.14 6.79
N ASN A 28 0.52 -7.25 6.75
CA ASN A 28 1.80 -7.47 7.42
C ASN A 28 2.50 -6.13 7.64
N GLU A 29 3.42 -6.09 8.59
CA GLU A 29 4.31 -4.95 8.80
C GLU A 29 5.73 -5.41 9.16
N ARG A 30 6.72 -4.64 8.72
CA ARG A 30 8.12 -4.86 9.05
C ARG A 30 8.83 -3.53 9.21
N THR A 31 9.67 -3.42 10.23
CA THR A 31 10.57 -2.27 10.40
C THR A 31 12.01 -2.70 10.14
N ILE A 32 12.73 -1.93 9.31
CA ILE A 32 14.16 -2.09 9.05
C ILE A 32 14.81 -0.74 9.28
N ASN A 33 15.68 -0.64 10.28
CA ASN A 33 16.31 0.61 10.71
C ASN A 33 15.25 1.70 10.98
N THR A 34 15.23 2.74 10.15
CA THR A 34 14.34 3.91 10.26
C THR A 34 13.14 3.84 9.32
N LEU A 35 12.98 2.74 8.57
CA LEU A 35 11.88 2.56 7.63
C LEU A 35 10.92 1.48 8.12
N LYS A 36 9.63 1.82 8.19
CA LYS A 36 8.52 0.90 8.44
C LYS A 36 7.81 0.63 7.12
N TYR A 37 7.68 -0.63 6.77
CA TYR A 37 6.97 -1.14 5.60
C TYR A 37 5.68 -1.76 6.09
N VAL A 38 4.54 -1.26 5.60
CA VAL A 38 3.22 -1.82 5.95
C VAL A 38 2.54 -2.25 4.67
N LEU A 39 2.24 -3.54 4.58
CA LEU A 39 1.53 -4.13 3.46
C LEU A 39 0.03 -4.12 3.74
N TYR A 40 -0.71 -3.46 2.86
CA TYR A 40 -2.15 -3.36 2.87
C TYR A 40 -2.74 -4.19 1.73
N GLU A 41 -3.90 -4.79 1.98
CA GLU A 41 -4.79 -5.32 0.96
C GLU A 41 -5.90 -4.30 0.67
N ILE A 42 -6.11 -3.99 -0.60
CA ILE A 42 -7.15 -3.09 -1.10
C ILE A 42 -7.82 -3.74 -2.28
N SER A 43 -9.13 -3.98 -2.18
CA SER A 43 -9.92 -4.64 -3.22
C SER A 43 -9.27 -5.97 -3.63
N HIS A 44 -8.61 -6.04 -4.79
CA HIS A 44 -7.99 -7.25 -5.34
C HIS A 44 -6.47 -7.12 -5.57
N PHE A 45 -5.82 -6.15 -4.93
CA PHE A 45 -4.38 -5.94 -5.03
C PHE A 45 -3.77 -5.57 -3.67
N THR A 46 -2.45 -5.52 -3.61
CA THR A 46 -1.74 -5.14 -2.40
C THR A 46 -0.90 -3.90 -2.61
N VAL A 47 -0.76 -3.13 -1.54
CA VAL A 47 -0.06 -1.85 -1.51
C VAL A 47 0.85 -1.82 -0.31
N GLU A 48 2.15 -1.59 -0.53
CA GLU A 48 3.10 -1.40 0.55
C GLU A 48 3.35 0.10 0.73
N MET A 49 3.05 0.62 1.92
CA MET A 49 3.42 1.97 2.30
C MET A 49 4.73 1.95 3.10
N ILE A 50 5.64 2.85 2.73
CA ILE A 50 6.94 3.00 3.36
C ILE A 50 6.91 4.29 4.17
N TYR A 51 7.09 4.17 5.48
CA TYR A 51 7.15 5.27 6.42
C TYR A 51 8.56 5.42 6.96
N ASN A 52 9.05 6.64 7.08
CA ASN A 52 10.19 6.96 7.91
C ASN A 52 9.71 7.22 9.33
N VAL A 53 10.14 6.37 10.27
CA VAL A 53 9.66 6.42 11.66
C VAL A 53 10.28 7.57 12.46
N GLN A 54 11.36 8.19 11.97
CA GLN A 54 12.03 9.31 12.68
C GLN A 54 11.29 10.63 12.49
N ASN A 55 10.71 10.85 11.32
CA ASN A 55 9.99 12.08 10.97
C ASN A 55 8.50 11.85 10.70
N ASN A 56 8.02 10.61 10.88
CA ASN A 56 6.65 10.17 10.64
C ASN A 56 6.13 10.55 9.23
N LYS A 57 7.00 10.49 8.23
CA LYS A 57 6.68 10.83 6.83
C LYS A 57 6.54 9.57 5.98
N ILE A 58 5.65 9.61 5.00
CA ILE A 58 5.57 8.59 3.94
C ILE A 58 6.69 8.87 2.94
N GLU A 59 7.61 7.91 2.78
CA GLU A 59 8.72 7.99 1.83
C GLU A 59 8.36 7.37 0.47
N GLY A 60 7.37 6.48 0.43
CA GLY A 60 6.96 5.87 -0.82
C GLY A 60 5.82 4.87 -0.72
N ILE A 61 5.41 4.38 -1.89
CA ILE A 61 4.36 3.39 -2.06
C ILE A 61 4.73 2.44 -3.19
N ASN A 62 4.57 1.14 -2.96
CA ASN A 62 4.68 0.10 -3.98
C ASN A 62 3.31 -0.54 -4.19
N VAL A 63 2.91 -0.74 -5.44
CA VAL A 63 1.60 -1.31 -5.78
C VAL A 63 1.80 -2.62 -6.55
N PHE A 64 1.34 -3.71 -5.97
CA PHE A 64 1.51 -5.05 -6.52
C PHE A 64 0.18 -5.58 -7.03
N GLN A 65 0.11 -5.88 -8.32
CA GLN A 65 -1.01 -6.65 -8.84
C GLN A 65 -0.94 -8.05 -8.26
N ASN A 66 -1.99 -8.49 -7.59
CA ASN A 66 -2.02 -9.80 -6.94
C ASN A 66 -2.17 -10.91 -8.00
N LYS A 67 -1.09 -11.20 -8.74
CA LYS A 67 -1.03 -12.28 -9.74
C LYS A 67 -0.74 -13.64 -9.10
N GLY A 68 -0.30 -13.66 -7.83
CA GLY A 68 0.10 -14.87 -7.10
C GLY A 68 -1.03 -15.65 -6.46
N ALA A 69 -2.22 -15.07 -6.26
CA ALA A 69 -3.37 -15.77 -5.69
C ALA A 69 -4.03 -16.79 -6.66
N TYR A 70 -3.60 -16.83 -7.93
CA TYR A 70 -4.16 -17.70 -8.98
C TYR A 70 -3.11 -18.55 -9.71
N ALA A 71 -1.88 -18.64 -9.20
CA ALA A 71 -0.94 -19.65 -9.67
C ALA A 71 -1.33 -20.98 -9.01
N ILE A 72 -2.22 -21.71 -9.69
CA ILE A 72 -2.53 -23.13 -9.42
C ILE A 72 -1.40 -23.98 -10.01
#